data_AF-A0A0F9YW70-F1
#
_entry.id   AF-A0A0F9YW70-F1
#
_cell.length_a   1.000
_cell.length_b   1.000
_cell.length_c   1.000
_cell.angle_alpha   90.00
_cell.angle_beta   90.00
_cell.angle_gamma   90.00
#
_symmetry.space_group_name_H-M   'P 1'
#
loop_
_entity.id
_entity.type
_entity.pdbx_description
1 polymer ?
#
loop_
_entity_poly.entity_id
_entity_poly.type
_entity_poly.pdbx_seq_one_letter_code
_entity_poly.pdbx_strand_id
1 'polypeptide(L)'
;IAAIGDGLEATFYDAGHVLGSSIIRVKVRQEGEERIILFSGDIGRPDRPIVCDPTIFDTADYVLIESTYGDRIHEDTKDIKQLIAEVINSTIKAGGNIIVPSFALERSQEILYYINELLLDGKMP
;
A
#
# COMPACT_ATOMS: atom_id res chain seq x y z
N ILE A 1 -10.23 19.04 -0.77
CA ILE A 1 -10.80 19.44 -2.07
C ILE A 1 -9.92 20.55 -2.64
N ALA A 2 -9.38 20.36 -3.84
CA ALA A 2 -8.56 21.35 -4.55
C ALA A 2 -9.23 21.68 -5.88
N ALA A 3 -9.62 22.95 -6.08
CA ALA A 3 -10.03 23.44 -7.38
C ALA A 3 -8.79 23.59 -8.26
N ILE A 4 -8.79 22.97 -9.45
CA ILE A 4 -7.62 22.98 -10.36
C ILE A 4 -7.85 23.80 -11.63
N GLY A 5 -9.04 24.37 -11.83
CA GLY A 5 -9.40 25.26 -12.95
C GLY A 5 -10.46 24.65 -13.88
N ASP A 6 -11.13 25.49 -14.69
CA ASP A 6 -12.00 25.06 -15.80
C ASP A 6 -13.06 23.99 -15.46
N GLY A 7 -13.70 24.11 -14.29
CA GLY A 7 -14.73 23.18 -13.84
C GLY A 7 -14.20 21.85 -13.29
N LEU A 8 -12.89 21.77 -13.02
CA LEU A 8 -12.22 20.59 -12.45
C LEU A 8 -11.98 20.74 -10.94
N GLU A 9 -12.32 19.69 -10.21
CA GLU A 9 -12.09 19.58 -8.77
C GLU A 9 -11.41 18.24 -8.45
N ALA A 10 -10.28 18.28 -7.74
CA ALA A 10 -9.55 17.10 -7.28
C ALA A 10 -9.75 16.87 -5.79
N THR A 11 -10.00 15.63 -5.40
CA THR A 11 -9.99 15.16 -4.00
C THR A 11 -9.06 13.97 -3.88
N PHE A 12 -8.17 14.02 -2.90
CA PHE A 12 -7.19 12.97 -2.61
C PHE A 12 -7.72 12.10 -1.48
N TYR A 13 -7.62 10.80 -1.65
CA TYR A 13 -8.04 9.76 -0.71
C TYR A 13 -6.90 8.77 -0.53
N ASP A 14 -6.79 8.11 0.62
CA ASP A 14 -5.72 7.14 0.86
C ASP A 14 -5.74 6.00 -0.18
N ALA A 15 -4.59 5.74 -0.79
CA ALA A 15 -4.38 4.57 -1.65
C ALA A 15 -3.80 3.36 -0.90
N GLY A 16 -3.31 3.54 0.33
CA GLY A 16 -2.73 2.48 1.15
C GLY A 16 -1.42 1.86 0.64
N HIS A 17 -0.82 2.41 -0.42
CA HIS A 17 0.38 1.85 -1.04
C HIS A 17 1.66 2.27 -0.30
N VAL A 18 1.86 3.58 -0.11
CA VAL A 18 2.91 4.15 0.73
C VAL A 18 2.38 5.34 1.51
N LEU A 19 3.12 5.82 2.49
CA LEU A 19 2.74 7.03 3.22
C LEU A 19 2.53 8.21 2.24
N GLY A 20 1.34 8.79 2.25
CA GLY A 20 0.95 9.89 1.35
C GLY A 20 0.51 9.45 -0.05
N SER A 21 0.54 8.16 -0.39
CA SER A 21 -0.06 7.66 -1.64
C SER A 21 -1.55 7.96 -1.69
N SER A 22 -2.06 8.31 -2.87
CA SER A 22 -3.44 8.78 -3.00
C SER A 22 -4.14 8.26 -4.24
N ILE A 23 -5.40 7.87 -4.06
CA ILE A 23 -6.40 7.78 -5.11
C ILE A 23 -6.91 9.20 -5.35
N ILE A 24 -6.91 9.65 -6.60
CA ILE A 24 -7.37 10.98 -6.97
C ILE A 24 -8.74 10.87 -7.61
N ARG A 25 -9.75 11.42 -6.95
CA ARG A 25 -11.08 11.63 -7.53
C ARG A 25 -11.12 12.99 -8.21
N VAL A 26 -11.26 12.99 -9.52
CA VAL A 26 -11.45 14.19 -10.33
C VAL A 26 -12.92 14.30 -10.71
N LYS A 27 -13.54 15.38 -10.28
CA LYS A 27 -14.88 15.79 -10.71
C LYS A 27 -14.73 16.81 -11.83
N VAL A 28 -15.34 16.51 -12.98
CA VAL A 28 -15.32 17.34 -14.18
C VAL A 28 -16.71 17.89 -14.42
N ARG A 29 -16.83 19.21 -14.54
CA ARG A 29 -18.07 19.89 -14.92
C ARG A 29 -17.89 20.66 -16.22
N GLN A 30 -18.55 20.21 -17.29
CA GLN A 30 -18.54 20.86 -18.60
C GLN A 30 -19.94 20.86 -19.19
N GLU A 31 -20.34 21.97 -19.81
CA GLU A 31 -21.61 22.12 -20.54
C GLU A 31 -22.87 21.71 -19.73
N GLY A 32 -22.81 21.81 -18.40
CA GLY A 32 -23.90 21.43 -17.49
C GLY A 32 -23.91 19.95 -17.08
N GLU A 33 -22.99 19.13 -17.58
CA GLU A 33 -22.81 17.75 -17.15
C GLU A 33 -21.71 17.61 -16.10
N GLU A 34 -21.87 16.64 -15.19
CA GLU A 34 -20.86 16.24 -14.22
C GLU A 34 -20.40 14.81 -14.50
N ARG A 35 -19.09 14.56 -14.43
CA ARG A 35 -18.48 13.24 -14.48
C ARG A 35 -17.44 13.06 -13.37
N ILE A 36 -17.31 11.85 -12.86
CA ILE A 36 -16.35 11.44 -11.84
C ILE A 36 -15.36 10.46 -12.45
N ILE A 37 -14.08 10.82 -12.41
CA ILE A 37 -12.96 9.98 -12.84
C ILE A 37 -12.12 9.65 -11.61
N LEU A 38 -11.87 8.37 -11.37
CA LEU A 38 -10.93 7.90 -10.36
C LEU A 38 -9.60 7.54 -11.00
N PHE A 39 -8.51 8.09 -10.48
CA PHE A 39 -7.15 7.66 -10.79
C PHE A 39 -6.61 6.94 -9.57
N SER A 40 -6.34 5.64 -9.68
CA SER A 40 -5.94 4.84 -8.52
C SER A 40 -4.56 5.20 -7.96
N GLY A 41 -3.63 5.59 -8.83
CA GLY A 41 -2.20 5.43 -8.52
C GLY A 41 -1.88 3.95 -8.30
N ASP A 42 -0.85 3.66 -7.51
CA ASP A 42 -0.57 2.29 -7.06
C ASP A 42 -1.45 1.99 -5.85
N ILE A 43 -2.14 0.83 -5.86
CA ILE A 43 -3.10 0.47 -4.81
C ILE A 43 -2.41 -0.42 -3.78
N GLY A 44 -2.55 -0.05 -2.51
CA GLY A 44 -2.10 -0.84 -1.38
C GLY A 44 -2.98 -2.05 -1.08
N ARG A 45 -2.44 -2.96 -0.29
CA ARG A 45 -3.26 -4.00 0.36
C ARG A 45 -3.87 -3.45 1.64
N PRO A 46 -5.07 -3.90 2.04
CA PRO A 46 -5.62 -3.60 3.35
C PRO A 46 -4.83 -4.31 4.47
N ASP A 47 -5.15 -3.95 5.71
CA ASP A 47 -4.64 -4.56 6.95
C ASP A 47 -3.10 -4.47 7.11
N ARG A 48 -2.52 -3.40 6.58
CA ARG A 48 -1.08 -3.11 6.73
C ARG A 48 -0.82 -2.41 8.06
N PRO A 49 0.33 -2.66 8.71
CA PRO A 49 0.56 -2.19 10.07
C PRO A 49 0.79 -0.68 10.23
N ILE A 50 1.11 0.03 9.14
CA ILE A 50 1.60 1.44 9.20
C ILE A 50 0.70 2.41 8.42
N VAL A 51 0.23 2.01 7.23
CA VAL A 51 -0.56 2.87 6.35
C VAL A 51 -2.04 2.53 6.47
N CYS A 52 -2.90 3.53 6.28
CA CYS A 52 -4.35 3.33 6.22
C CYS A 52 -4.72 2.42 5.04
N ASP A 53 -5.87 1.75 5.18
CA ASP A 53 -6.43 0.97 4.08
C ASP A 53 -6.79 1.87 2.89
N PRO A 54 -6.72 1.34 1.65
CA PRO A 54 -7.19 2.04 0.48
C PRO A 54 -8.67 2.44 0.62
N THR A 55 -9.01 3.66 0.23
CA THR A 55 -10.40 4.15 0.27
C THR A 55 -11.27 3.39 -0.74
N ILE A 56 -12.44 2.93 -0.29
CA ILE A 56 -13.45 2.28 -1.13
C ILE A 56 -14.39 3.32 -1.73
N PHE A 57 -14.77 3.14 -2.99
CA PHE A 57 -15.68 4.02 -3.71
C PHE A 57 -16.88 3.22 -4.23
N ASP A 58 -18.09 3.73 -4.01
CA ASP A 58 -19.32 3.10 -4.49
C ASP A 58 -19.66 3.51 -5.93
N THR A 59 -19.17 4.65 -6.40
CA THR A 59 -19.53 5.24 -7.70
C THR A 59 -18.36 5.95 -8.38
N ALA A 60 -18.27 5.74 -9.70
CA ALA A 60 -17.44 6.50 -10.63
C ALA A 60 -17.97 6.30 -12.06
N ASP A 61 -17.80 7.28 -12.94
CA ASP A 61 -18.10 7.11 -14.36
C ASP A 61 -16.94 6.42 -15.08
N TYR A 62 -15.70 6.72 -14.65
CA TYR A 62 -14.47 6.15 -15.20
C TYR A 62 -13.49 5.81 -14.09
N VAL A 63 -12.77 4.70 -14.26
CA VAL A 63 -11.69 4.28 -13.36
C VAL A 63 -10.44 4.01 -14.19
N LEU A 64 -9.38 4.78 -13.92
CA LEU A 64 -8.03 4.51 -14.39
C LEU A 64 -7.30 3.80 -13.26
N ILE A 65 -7.07 2.50 -13.46
CA ILE A 65 -6.50 1.61 -12.46
C ILE A 65 -5.13 1.09 -12.88
N GLU A 66 -4.23 0.94 -11.92
CA GLU A 66 -2.96 0.24 -12.12
C GLU A 66 -3.15 -1.24 -12.46
N SER A 67 -2.09 -1.88 -12.95
CA SER A 67 -2.13 -3.27 -13.40
C SER A 67 -0.85 -4.05 -13.09
N THR A 68 -0.09 -3.61 -12.08
CA THR A 68 1.21 -4.20 -11.71
C THR A 68 1.14 -5.71 -11.52
N TYR A 69 0.03 -6.20 -10.99
CA TYR A 69 -0.25 -7.62 -10.76
C TYR A 69 -1.53 -8.11 -11.44
N GLY A 70 -1.96 -7.45 -12.52
CA GLY A 70 -3.20 -7.80 -13.23
C GLY A 70 -3.22 -9.20 -13.84
N ASP A 71 -2.07 -9.89 -13.89
CA ASP A 71 -1.90 -11.23 -14.44
C ASP A 71 -1.91 -12.35 -13.39
N ARG A 72 -2.02 -12.05 -12.08
CA ARG A 72 -1.80 -13.02 -10.99
C ARG A 72 -2.81 -12.91 -9.85
N ILE A 73 -3.12 -14.06 -9.25
CA ILE A 73 -3.84 -14.13 -7.98
C ILE A 73 -2.82 -14.22 -6.86
N HIS A 74 -2.94 -13.36 -5.85
CA HIS A 74 -2.08 -13.41 -4.67
C HIS A 74 -2.61 -14.41 -3.66
N GLU A 75 -1.72 -15.22 -3.11
CA GLU A 75 -2.03 -16.09 -1.97
C GLU A 75 -2.13 -15.26 -0.68
N ASP A 76 -2.98 -15.72 0.23
CA ASP A 76 -3.11 -15.17 1.58
C ASP A 76 -1.77 -15.31 2.33
N THR A 77 -1.09 -14.20 2.57
CA THR A 77 0.11 -14.15 3.40
C THR A 77 -0.27 -14.21 4.88
N LYS A 78 -0.75 -15.36 5.34
CA LYS A 78 -1.22 -15.55 6.73
C LYS A 78 -0.12 -15.63 7.77
N ASP A 79 1.16 -15.69 7.37
CA ASP A 79 2.23 -15.76 8.38
C ASP A 79 3.56 -15.08 8.01
N ILE A 80 3.49 -13.79 7.67
CA ILE A 80 4.70 -12.98 7.41
C ILE A 80 5.63 -12.97 8.63
N LYS A 81 5.09 -12.87 9.85
CA LYS A 81 5.88 -12.84 11.09
C LYS A 81 6.63 -14.16 11.31
N GLN A 82 5.98 -15.31 11.14
CA GLN A 82 6.65 -16.59 11.26
C GLN A 82 7.76 -16.74 10.22
N LEU A 83 7.50 -16.37 8.96
CA LEU A 83 8.51 -16.47 7.90
C LEU A 83 9.75 -15.62 8.22
N ILE A 84 9.55 -14.39 8.69
CA ILE A 84 10.65 -13.51 9.11
C ILE A 84 11.44 -14.14 10.26
N ALA A 85 10.76 -14.64 11.30
CA ALA A 85 11.40 -15.27 12.45
C ALA A 85 12.21 -16.51 12.05
N GLU A 86 11.67 -17.36 11.17
CA GLU A 86 12.35 -18.56 10.67
C GLU A 86 13.64 -18.22 9.91
N VAL A 87 13.57 -17.27 8.98
CA VAL A 87 14.74 -16.82 8.20
C VAL A 87 15.81 -16.22 9.11
N ILE A 88 15.42 -15.41 10.09
CA ILE A 88 16.37 -14.76 10.99
C ILE A 88 17.03 -15.77 11.92
N ASN A 89 16.24 -16.58 12.63
CA ASN A 89 16.76 -17.56 13.59
C ASN A 89 17.65 -18.63 12.92
N SER A 90 17.25 -19.11 11.72
CA SER A 90 18.06 -20.09 10.98
C SER A 90 19.40 -19.51 10.53
N THR A 91 19.42 -18.25 10.09
CA THR A 91 20.65 -17.57 9.66
C THR A 91 21.59 -17.30 10.83
N ILE A 92 21.07 -16.86 11.98
CA ILE A 92 21.84 -16.68 13.21
C ILE A 92 22.48 -18.00 13.64
N LYS A 93 21.70 -19.10 13.65
CA LYS A 93 22.21 -20.43 14.00
C LYS A 93 23.34 -20.89 13.07
N ALA A 94 23.30 -20.50 11.80
CA ALA A 94 24.34 -20.78 10.82
C ALA A 94 25.57 -19.84 10.91
N GLY A 95 25.52 -18.78 11.74
CA GLY A 95 26.57 -17.77 11.83
C GLY A 95 26.68 -16.86 10.59
N GLY A 96 25.59 -16.70 9.84
CA GLY A 96 25.53 -15.93 8.60
C GLY A 96 25.03 -14.49 8.76
N ASN A 97 24.96 -13.77 7.64
CA ASN A 97 24.39 -12.42 7.55
C ASN A 97 23.14 -12.42 6.67
N ILE A 98 22.18 -11.53 6.96
CA ILE A 98 20.98 -11.30 6.13
C ILE A 98 21.13 -9.96 5.43
N ILE A 99 20.87 -9.94 4.13
CA ILE A 99 20.85 -8.72 3.30
C ILE A 99 19.46 -8.57 2.69
N VAL A 100 18.80 -7.44 2.94
CA VAL A 100 17.47 -7.13 2.40
C VAL A 100 17.56 -5.92 1.46
N PRO A 101 17.60 -6.13 0.12
CA PRO A 101 17.56 -5.02 -0.82
C PRO A 101 16.15 -4.40 -0.81
N SER A 102 16.09 -3.09 -0.64
CA SER A 102 14.80 -2.41 -0.49
C SER A 102 14.90 -0.93 -0.88
N PHE A 103 13.76 -0.35 -1.24
CA PHE A 103 13.62 1.09 -1.38
C PHE A 103 13.57 1.76 0.00
N ALA A 104 13.82 3.08 0.05
CA ALA A 104 13.83 3.82 1.31
C ALA A 104 12.43 3.90 2.00
N LEU A 105 11.35 3.64 1.26
CA LEU A 105 9.97 3.73 1.74
C LEU A 105 9.24 2.40 1.48
N GLU A 106 8.08 2.22 2.09
CA GLU A 106 7.22 1.03 1.98
C GLU A 106 7.74 -0.21 2.73
N ARG A 107 8.23 -1.23 2.02
CA ARG A 107 8.49 -2.57 2.54
C ARG A 107 9.54 -2.60 3.63
N SER A 108 10.52 -1.70 3.55
CA SER A 108 11.52 -1.51 4.60
C SER A 108 10.88 -1.21 5.95
N GLN A 109 9.86 -0.36 5.97
CA GLN A 109 9.19 0.06 7.20
C GLN A 109 8.37 -1.09 7.79
N GLU A 110 7.70 -1.88 6.95
CA GLU A 110 6.94 -3.06 7.39
C GLU A 110 7.83 -4.16 7.97
N ILE A 111 8.95 -4.46 7.29
CA ILE A 111 9.91 -5.46 7.76
C ILE A 111 10.45 -5.05 9.13
N LEU A 112 10.83 -3.78 9.30
CA LEU A 112 11.28 -3.25 10.59
C LEU A 112 10.20 -3.32 11.67
N TYR A 113 8.94 -3.02 11.33
CA TYR A 113 7.81 -3.15 12.24
C TYR A 113 7.65 -4.58 12.75
N TYR A 114 7.63 -5.57 11.85
CA TYR A 114 7.48 -6.98 12.24
C TYR A 114 8.69 -7.51 13.02
N ILE A 115 9.90 -7.12 12.65
CA ILE A 115 11.11 -7.47 13.42
C ILE A 115 11.01 -6.91 14.84
N ASN A 116 10.58 -5.66 14.99
CA ASN A 116 10.41 -5.05 16.30
C ASN A 116 9.36 -5.79 17.15
N GLU A 117 8.23 -6.17 16.56
CA GLU A 117 7.24 -6.99 17.28
C GLU A 117 7.81 -8.35 17.70
N LEU A 118 8.56 -9.03 16.83
CA LEU A 118 9.19 -10.32 17.16
C LEU A 118 10.23 -10.20 18.29
N LEU A 119 10.97 -9.09 18.34
CA LEU A 119 11.90 -8.79 19.42
C LEU A 119 11.16 -8.53 20.74
N LEU A 120 10.08 -7.74 20.71
CA LEU A 120 9.26 -7.48 21.90
C LEU A 120 8.57 -8.75 22.42
N ASP A 121 8.18 -9.65 21.52
CA ASP A 121 7.60 -10.96 21.83
C ASP A 121 8.64 -12.00 22.33
N GLY A 122 9.94 -11.69 22.28
CA GLY A 122 11.02 -12.63 22.62
C GLY A 122 11.11 -13.85 21.67
N LYS A 123 10.58 -13.73 20.45
CA LYS A 123 10.61 -14.78 19.40
C LYS A 123 11.87 -14.75 18.55
N MET A 124 12.69 -13.72 18.75
CA MET A 124 14.01 -13.57 18.17
C MET A 124 14.97 -13.02 19.25
N PRO A 125 16.25 -13.41 19.21
CA PRO A 125 17.26 -12.95 20.15
C PRO A 125 17.55 -11.45 20.03
#